data_AF-A0A7X9FNM8-F1
#
_entry.id   AF-A0A7X9FNM8-F1
#
_cell.length_a   1.000
_cell.length_b   1.000
_cell.length_c   1.000
_cell.angle_alpha   90.00
_cell.angle_beta   90.00
_cell.angle_gamma   90.00
#
_symmetry.space_group_name_H-M   'P 1'
#
loop_
_entity.id
_entity.type
_entity.pdbx_description
1 polymer ?
#
loop_
_entity_poly.entity_id
_entity_poly.type
_entity_poly.pdbx_seq_one_letter_code
_entity_poly.pdbx_strand_id
1 'polypeptide(L)'
;MGVDQAGISLEKLTRREDFPFAPLEGVGPNLAGWGVIETCLLLPESLCVMAGPSACLRHSAFMAHARGFTDRFYMLCVPELDMTLGRHLDKIEQGILEISRERPEKVIFLIVGCPDYILGTDFTG
;
A
#
# COMPACT_ATOMS: atom_id res chain seq x y z
N MET A 1 5.40 31.51 -4.20
CA MET A 1 4.21 31.11 -3.43
C MET A 1 4.63 30.95 -1.98
N GLY A 2 4.08 31.74 -1.07
CA GLY A 2 4.39 31.60 0.37
C GLY A 2 3.74 30.34 0.93
N VAL A 3 4.38 29.71 1.92
CA VAL A 3 3.93 28.47 2.59
C VAL A 3 2.49 28.60 3.11
N ASP A 4 2.08 29.81 3.49
CA ASP A 4 0.72 30.11 3.96
C ASP A 4 -0.37 29.95 2.88
N GLN A 5 0.00 29.98 1.59
CA GLN A 5 -0.92 29.71 0.48
C GLN A 5 -0.97 28.23 0.09
N ALA A 6 -0.05 27.41 0.60
CA ALA A 6 -0.01 25.96 0.34
C ALA A 6 -0.78 25.15 1.40
N GLY A 7 -1.13 25.75 2.55
CA GLY A 7 -1.87 25.10 3.62
C GLY A 7 -3.38 25.04 3.34
N ILE A 8 -3.96 23.84 3.41
CA ILE A 8 -5.42 23.66 3.49
C ILE A 8 -5.84 24.02 4.92
N SER A 9 -6.72 24.99 5.08
CA SER A 9 -7.32 25.30 6.38
C SER A 9 -8.70 24.65 6.49
N LEU A 10 -8.97 23.99 7.63
CA LEU A 10 -10.23 23.32 7.90
C LEU A 10 -11.44 24.26 7.78
N GLU A 11 -11.28 25.53 8.16
CA GLU A 11 -12.36 26.54 8.02
C GLU A 11 -12.71 26.90 6.57
N LYS A 12 -11.87 26.51 5.60
CA LYS A 12 -12.13 26.70 4.16
C LYS A 12 -12.78 25.47 3.51
N LEU A 13 -12.88 24.35 4.22
CA LEU A 13 -13.58 23.16 3.74
C LEU A 13 -15.08 23.34 3.95
N THR A 14 -15.81 23.60 2.87
CA THR A 14 -17.27 23.65 2.90
C THR A 14 -17.81 22.23 2.92
N ARG A 15 -18.59 21.90 3.96
CA ARG A 15 -19.35 20.64 4.01
C ARG A 15 -20.39 20.67 2.88
N ARG A 16 -20.24 19.76 1.92
CA ARG A 16 -21.23 19.53 0.86
C ARG A 16 -22.12 18.36 1.25
N GLU A 17 -23.41 18.62 1.41
CA GLU A 17 -24.41 17.56 1.66
C GLU A 17 -24.66 16.69 0.42
N ASP A 18 -24.27 17.19 -0.75
CA ASP A 18 -24.34 16.56 -2.07
C ASP A 18 -23.00 15.91 -2.50
N PHE A 19 -22.06 15.74 -1.57
CA PHE A 19 -20.81 15.06 -1.88
C PHE A 19 -21.12 13.61 -2.29
N PRO A 20 -20.68 13.13 -3.47
CA PRO A 20 -21.32 12.01 -4.17
C PRO A 20 -21.09 10.61 -3.57
N PHE A 21 -20.57 10.51 -2.35
CA PHE A 21 -20.34 9.23 -1.68
C PHE A 21 -21.55 8.89 -0.82
N ALA A 22 -22.15 7.73 -1.09
CA ALA A 22 -23.27 7.25 -0.28
C ALA A 22 -22.82 7.11 1.20
N PRO A 23 -23.73 7.23 2.18
CA PRO A 23 -23.39 7.09 3.61
C PRO A 23 -22.73 5.74 3.99
N LEU A 24 -22.74 4.77 3.08
CA LEU A 24 -22.19 3.41 3.22
C LEU A 24 -20.93 3.17 2.38
N GLU A 25 -20.44 4.15 1.63
CA GLU A 25 -19.18 4.03 0.90
C GLU A 25 -18.03 4.43 1.82
N GLY A 26 -17.26 3.42 2.26
CA GLY A 26 -15.98 3.66 2.90
C GLY A 26 -15.08 4.42 1.94
N VAL A 27 -14.79 5.68 2.25
CA VAL A 27 -13.79 6.50 1.56
C VAL A 27 -12.38 5.95 1.84
N GLY A 28 -12.08 4.77 1.29
CA GLY A 28 -10.73 4.30 1.18
C GLY A 28 -9.95 5.24 0.24
N PRO A 29 -8.66 5.52 0.48
CA PRO A 29 -7.86 6.36 -0.41
C PRO A 29 -7.93 5.92 -1.90
N ASN A 30 -8.21 4.63 -2.12
CA ASN A 30 -8.37 4.04 -3.45
C ASN A 30 -9.62 4.51 -4.23
N LEU A 31 -10.56 5.23 -3.60
CA LEU A 31 -11.84 5.59 -4.21
C LEU A 31 -11.71 6.64 -5.34
N ALA A 32 -10.58 7.35 -5.40
CA ALA A 32 -10.21 8.23 -6.52
C ALA A 32 -9.20 7.60 -7.49
N GLY A 33 -9.01 6.27 -7.44
CA GLY A 33 -8.05 5.55 -8.28
C GLY A 33 -6.58 5.82 -7.92
N TRP A 34 -6.33 6.21 -6.67
CA TRP A 34 -5.01 6.44 -6.06
C TRP A 34 -4.91 5.65 -4.75
N GLY A 35 -4.56 4.37 -4.84
CA GLY A 35 -4.30 3.54 -3.68
C GLY A 35 -2.97 3.87 -3.02
N VAL A 36 -2.73 3.24 -1.87
CA VAL A 36 -1.45 3.37 -1.13
C VAL A 36 -0.26 2.92 -2.00
N ILE A 37 -0.49 1.95 -2.89
CA ILE A 37 0.54 1.35 -3.76
C ILE A 37 0.96 2.34 -4.83
N GLU A 38 0.01 2.96 -5.52
CA GLU A 38 0.30 4.00 -6.51
C GLU A 38 1.04 5.17 -5.87
N THR A 39 0.62 5.57 -4.67
CA THR A 39 1.26 6.66 -3.92
C THR A 39 2.73 6.33 -3.60
N CYS A 40 3.03 5.11 -3.18
CA CYS A 40 4.39 4.65 -2.95
C CYS A 40 5.25 4.67 -4.22
N LEU A 41 4.67 4.30 -5.36
CA LEU A 41 5.37 4.15 -6.64
C LEU A 41 5.56 5.47 -7.40
N LEU A 42 4.83 6.53 -7.02
CA LEU A 42 5.09 7.90 -7.46
C LEU A 42 6.44 8.44 -6.99
N LEU A 43 6.93 7.98 -5.82
CA LEU A 43 8.25 8.37 -5.35
C LEU A 43 9.32 7.81 -6.31
N PRO A 44 10.20 8.63 -6.89
CA PRO A 44 11.30 8.11 -7.71
C PRO A 44 12.24 7.22 -6.89
N GLU A 45 12.90 6.26 -7.55
CA GLU A 45 13.85 5.33 -6.90
C GLU A 45 13.24 4.53 -5.74
N SER A 46 11.92 4.31 -5.74
CA SER A 46 11.23 3.42 -4.79
C SER A 46 10.76 2.11 -5.44
N LEU A 47 10.55 1.06 -4.66
CA LEU A 47 9.77 -0.10 -5.08
C LEU A 47 8.73 -0.44 -4.01
N CYS A 48 7.67 -1.13 -4.40
CA CYS A 48 6.61 -1.56 -3.52
C CYS A 48 6.59 -3.09 -3.43
N VAL A 49 6.67 -3.61 -2.22
CA VAL A 49 6.47 -5.03 -1.89
C VAL A 49 5.16 -5.15 -1.15
N MET A 50 4.18 -5.84 -1.72
CA MET A 50 2.93 -6.15 -1.04
C MET A 50 2.95 -7.60 -0.54
N ALA A 51 2.73 -7.79 0.76
CA ALA A 51 2.69 -9.10 1.39
C ALA A 51 1.28 -9.42 1.90
N GLY A 52 0.88 -10.69 1.78
CA GLY A 52 -0.43 -11.15 2.25
C GLY A 52 -1.03 -12.29 1.41
N PRO A 53 -2.33 -12.59 1.61
CA PRO A 53 -3.02 -13.60 0.83
C PRO A 53 -3.12 -13.22 -0.65
N SER A 54 -2.90 -14.17 -1.55
CA SER A 54 -2.86 -13.94 -3.00
C SER A 54 -4.12 -13.27 -3.58
N ALA A 55 -5.28 -13.48 -2.95
CA ALA A 55 -6.53 -12.85 -3.37
C ALA A 55 -6.46 -11.31 -3.31
N CYS A 56 -5.88 -10.75 -2.25
CA CYS A 56 -5.69 -9.30 -2.10
C CYS A 56 -4.58 -8.78 -3.02
N LEU A 57 -3.48 -9.50 -3.15
CA LEU A 57 -2.34 -8.96 -3.91
C LEU A 57 -2.63 -8.85 -5.42
N ARG A 58 -3.49 -9.73 -5.96
CA ARG A 58 -3.83 -9.73 -7.39
C ARG A 58 -4.46 -8.42 -7.89
N HIS A 59 -5.38 -7.82 -7.13
CA HIS A 59 -6.00 -6.56 -7.57
C HIS A 59 -4.97 -5.44 -7.70
N SER A 60 -4.03 -5.39 -6.75
CA SER A 60 -2.92 -4.44 -6.74
C SER A 60 -1.95 -4.66 -7.89
N ALA A 61 -1.67 -5.92 -8.25
CA ALA A 61 -0.83 -6.24 -9.40
C ALA A 61 -1.44 -5.77 -10.73
N PHE A 62 -2.75 -5.99 -10.91
CA PHE A 62 -3.47 -5.48 -12.09
C PHE A 62 -3.42 -3.95 -12.16
N MET A 63 -3.59 -3.28 -11.01
CA MET A 63 -3.49 -1.82 -10.94
C MET A 63 -2.09 -1.31 -11.24
N ALA A 64 -1.06 -1.90 -10.62
CA ALA A 64 0.34 -1.57 -10.89
C ALA A 64 0.68 -1.76 -12.37
N HIS A 65 0.16 -2.82 -13.01
CA HIS A 65 0.34 -3.04 -14.44
C HIS A 65 -0.38 -1.98 -15.29
N ALA A 66 -1.65 -1.72 -15.01
CA ALA A 66 -2.44 -0.72 -15.74
C ALA A 66 -1.83 0.69 -15.65
N ARG A 67 -1.04 0.99 -14.61
CA ARG A 67 -0.37 2.26 -14.39
C ARG A 67 1.12 2.28 -14.77
N GLY A 68 1.65 1.19 -15.32
CA GLY A 68 3.03 1.12 -15.82
C GLY A 68 4.10 0.96 -14.73
N PHE A 69 3.75 0.42 -13.56
CA PHE A 69 4.67 0.16 -12.45
C PHE A 69 5.00 -1.33 -12.27
N THR A 70 4.74 -2.18 -13.27
CA THR A 70 4.96 -3.64 -13.15
C THR A 70 6.37 -4.00 -12.71
N ASP A 71 7.37 -3.25 -13.17
CA ASP A 71 8.78 -3.48 -12.86
C ASP A 71 9.15 -3.10 -11.42
N ARG A 72 8.32 -2.29 -10.73
CA ARG A 72 8.60 -1.77 -9.38
C ARG A 72 7.61 -2.28 -8.33
N PHE A 73 6.72 -3.21 -8.70
CA PHE A 73 5.74 -3.81 -7.81
C PHE A 73 5.98 -5.32 -7.65
N TYR A 74 6.06 -5.77 -6.40
CA TYR A 74 6.33 -7.16 -6.03
C TYR A 74 5.22 -7.71 -5.14
N MET A 75 4.89 -8.99 -5.38
CA MET A 75 3.93 -9.75 -4.58
C MET A 75 4.63 -10.82 -3.76
N LEU A 76 4.60 -10.71 -2.43
CA LEU A 76 4.97 -11.78 -1.52
C LEU A 76 3.69 -12.49 -1.04
N CYS A 77 3.29 -13.50 -1.80
CA CYS A 77 2.12 -14.30 -1.46
C CYS A 77 2.44 -15.19 -0.25
N VAL A 78 1.75 -14.96 0.87
CA VAL A 78 1.89 -15.78 2.07
C VAL A 78 0.63 -16.63 2.27
N PRO A 79 0.79 -17.93 2.63
CA PRO A 79 -0.33 -18.77 3.02
C PRO A 79 -1.04 -18.24 4.26
N GLU A 80 -2.38 -18.32 4.28
CA GLU A 80 -3.18 -17.91 5.43
C GLU A 80 -2.77 -18.62 6.73
N LEU A 81 -2.45 -19.92 6.65
CA LEU A 81 -1.96 -20.69 7.79
C LEU A 81 -0.67 -20.11 8.38
N ASP A 82 0.23 -19.61 7.55
CA ASP A 82 1.47 -18.99 8.04
C ASP A 82 1.18 -17.66 8.71
N MET A 83 0.20 -16.88 8.22
CA MET A 83 -0.23 -15.65 8.87
C MET A 83 -0.85 -15.93 10.24
N THR A 84 -1.73 -16.93 10.34
CA THR A 84 -2.35 -17.34 11.62
C THR A 84 -1.31 -17.79 12.65
N LEU A 85 -0.23 -18.44 12.20
CA LEU A 85 0.84 -18.93 13.06
C LEU A 85 2.00 -17.94 13.24
N GLY A 86 1.93 -16.74 12.65
CA GLY A 86 2.98 -15.73 12.69
C GLY A 86 4.27 -16.08 11.92
N ARG A 87 4.26 -17.15 11.12
CA ARG A 87 5.42 -17.62 10.34
C ARG A 87 5.67 -16.80 9.07
N HIS A 88 4.78 -15.87 8.74
CA HIS A 88 4.88 -15.05 7.54
C HIS A 88 5.91 -13.93 7.68
N LEU A 89 6.26 -13.50 8.90
CA LEU A 89 7.24 -12.44 9.14
C LEU A 89 8.63 -12.80 8.58
N ASP A 90 9.15 -13.98 8.92
CA ASP A 90 10.43 -14.47 8.41
C ASP A 90 10.44 -14.53 6.86
N LYS A 91 9.29 -14.89 6.27
CA LYS A 91 9.14 -14.96 4.81
C LYS A 91 9.11 -13.58 4.16
N ILE A 92 8.47 -12.61 4.81
CA ILE A 92 8.45 -11.21 4.37
C ILE A 92 9.86 -10.63 4.43
N GLU A 93 10.57 -10.81 5.54
CA GLU A 93 11.95 -10.34 5.72
C GLU A 93 12.87 -10.94 4.64
N GLN A 94 12.85 -12.27 4.49
CA GLN A 94 13.66 -12.95 3.48
C GLN A 94 13.36 -12.45 2.06
N GLY A 95 12.07 -12.30 1.72
CA GLY A 95 11.67 -11.81 0.40
C GLY A 95 12.12 -10.37 0.13
N ILE A 96 12.03 -9.48 1.13
CA ILE A 96 12.53 -8.10 1.01
C ILE A 96 14.06 -8.09 0.85
N LEU A 97 14.78 -8.93 1.62
CA LEU A 97 16.24 -9.05 1.51
C LEU A 97 16.67 -9.55 0.13
N GLU A 98 15.98 -10.53 -0.44
CA GLU A 98 16.25 -11.01 -1.80
C GLU A 98 16.02 -9.91 -2.84
N ILE A 99 14.89 -9.21 -2.76
CA ILE A 99 14.58 -8.09 -3.67
C ILE A 99 15.65 -6.98 -3.55
N SER A 100 15.98 -6.54 -2.33
CA SER A 100 16.95 -5.46 -2.09
C SER A 100 18.37 -5.76 -2.60
N ARG A 101 18.75 -7.04 -2.71
CA ARG A 101 20.06 -7.44 -3.25
C ARG A 101 20.14 -7.30 -4.77
N GLU A 102 19.01 -7.48 -5.46
CA GLU A 102 18.93 -7.46 -6.91
C GLU A 102 18.49 -6.09 -7.47
N ARG A 103 17.95 -5.23 -6.60
CA ARG A 103 17.26 -4.00 -6.99
C ARG A 103 17.97 -2.75 -6.47
N PRO A 104 18.26 -1.76 -7.34
CA PRO A 104 19.04 -0.57 -6.98
C PRO A 104 18.22 0.54 -6.30
N GLU A 105 16.90 0.38 -6.15
CA GLU A 105 16.02 1.37 -5.53
C GLU A 105 16.43 1.70 -4.08
N LYS A 106 16.34 2.98 -3.72
CA LYS A 106 16.76 3.50 -2.41
C LYS A 106 15.74 3.25 -1.32
N VAL A 107 14.48 3.04 -1.70
CA VAL A 107 13.36 2.89 -0.76
C VAL A 107 12.53 1.69 -1.14
N ILE A 108 12.27 0.82 -0.16
CA ILE A 108 11.33 -0.30 -0.28
C ILE A 108 10.14 0.00 0.62
N PHE A 109 8.95 0.12 0.01
CA PHE A 109 7.70 0.20 0.75
C PHE A 109 7.16 -1.21 0.97
N LEU A 110 7.04 -1.63 2.23
CA LEU A 110 6.27 -2.81 2.61
C LEU A 110 4.80 -2.40 2.80
N ILE A 111 3.91 -3.02 2.02
CA ILE A 111 2.46 -2.88 2.15
C ILE A 111 1.87 -4.21 2.60
N VAL A 112 1.09 -4.18 3.66
CA VAL A 112 0.39 -5.35 4.19
C VAL A 112 -1.12 -5.19 4.10
N GLY A 113 -1.82 -6.32 4.15
CA GLY A 113 -3.27 -6.34 4.02
C GLY A 113 -4.01 -6.09 5.33
N CYS A 114 -5.33 -6.01 5.24
CA CYS A 114 -6.19 -6.04 6.42
C CYS A 114 -6.02 -7.28 7.32
N PRO A 115 -5.57 -8.48 6.86
CA PRO A 115 -5.35 -9.58 7.78
C PRO A 115 -4.26 -9.29 8.82
N ASP A 116 -3.14 -8.67 8.42
CA ASP A 116 -2.07 -8.27 9.35
C ASP A 116 -2.55 -7.25 10.38
N TYR A 117 -3.39 -6.30 9.96
CA TYR A 117 -4.01 -5.34 10.86
C TYR A 117 -4.93 -6.02 11.89
N ILE A 118 -5.77 -6.97 11.44
CA ILE A 118 -6.71 -7.70 12.31
C ILE A 118 -5.94 -8.61 13.29
N LEU A 119 -4.88 -9.27 12.82
CA LEU A 119 -4.03 -10.13 13.64
C LEU A 119 -3.14 -9.35 14.61
N GLY A 120 -3.07 -8.02 14.47
CA GLY A 120 -2.19 -7.18 15.29
C GLY A 120 -0.72 -7.51 15.08
N THR A 121 -0.34 -7.82 13.83
CA THR A 121 1.04 -8.17 13.49
C THR A 121 2.00 -7.03 13.82
N ASP A 122 3.07 -7.36 14.54
CA ASP A 122 4.13 -6.42 14.92
C ASP A 122 5.23 -6.42 13.85
N PHE A 123 5.53 -5.23 13.34
CA PHE A 123 6.58 -4.98 12.33
C PHE A 123 7.72 -4.14 12.91
N THR A 124 7.77 -3.93 14.22
CA THR A 124 8.83 -3.15 14.91
C THR A 124 10.00 -4.01 15.39
N GLY A 125 9.80 -5.33 15.42
CA GLY A 125 10.79 -6.33 15.87
C GLY A 125 11.95 -6.54 14.90
#